data_AF-A0A345T5D0-F1
#
_entry.id   AF-A0A345T5D0-F1
#
_cell.length_a   1.000
_cell.length_b   1.000
_cell.length_c   1.000
_cell.angle_alpha   90.00
_cell.angle_beta   90.00
_cell.angle_gamma   90.00
#
_symmetry.space_group_name_H-M   'P 1'
#
loop_
_entity.id
_entity.type
_entity.pdbx_description
1 polymer ?
#
loop_
_entity_poly.entity_id
_entity_poly.type
_entity_poly.pdbx_seq_one_letter_code
_entity_poly.pdbx_strand_id
1 'polypeptide(L)' 'MTQAEVAALPAVVDLGVANRAFGLGRSTGYRRVKAGTYPCPVIHLPGGGYRVASAEI' A
#
# COMPACT_ATOMS: atom_id res chain seq x y z
N MET A 1 18.14 8.14 -15.24
CA MET A 1 16.72 8.02 -14.85
C MET A 1 15.94 9.13 -15.54
N THR A 2 15.00 8.78 -16.40
CA THR A 2 14.15 9.68 -17.20
C THR A 2 12.77 9.79 -16.58
N GLN A 3 12.00 10.83 -16.91
CA GLN A 3 10.64 11.00 -16.38
C GLN A 3 9.71 9.82 -16.71
N ALA A 4 9.87 9.22 -17.90
CA ALA A 4 9.12 8.03 -18.31
C ALA A 4 9.44 6.80 -17.45
N GLU A 5 10.72 6.60 -17.11
CA GLU A 5 11.15 5.52 -16.22
C GLU A 5 10.54 5.68 -14.82
N VAL A 6 10.43 6.92 -14.30
CA VAL A 6 9.79 7.18 -12.99
C VAL A 6 8.28 6.94 -13.04
N ALA A 7 7.61 7.38 -14.11
CA ALA A 7 6.17 7.20 -14.27
C ALA A 7 5.77 5.72 -14.47
N ALA A 8 6.71 4.88 -14.92
CA ALA A 8 6.50 3.44 -15.06
C ALA A 8 6.60 2.68 -13.71
N LEU A 9 7.14 3.31 -12.66
CA LEU A 9 7.22 2.67 -11.35
C LEU A 9 5.85 2.63 -10.66
N PRO A 10 5.51 1.52 -9.97
CA PRO A 10 4.28 1.45 -9.19
C PRO A 10 4.21 2.57 -8.16
N ALA A 11 3.08 3.28 -8.12
CA ALA A 11 2.85 4.27 -7.08
C ALA A 11 2.69 3.56 -5.73
N VAL A 12 3.45 4.02 -4.72
CA VAL A 12 3.44 3.49 -3.36
C VAL A 12 2.86 4.53 -2.42
N VAL A 13 1.79 4.19 -1.71
CA VAL A 13 1.09 5.09 -0.79
C VAL A 13 1.07 4.53 0.63
N ASP A 14 0.80 5.37 1.62
CA ASP A 14 0.58 4.92 2.99
C ASP A 14 -0.71 4.10 3.11
N LEU A 15 -0.71 3.11 4.02
CA LEU A 15 -1.89 2.27 4.28
C LEU A 15 -3.15 3.08 4.62
N GLY A 16 -3.01 4.23 5.28
CA GLY A 16 -4.14 5.12 5.56
C GLY A 16 -4.78 5.71 4.30
N VAL A 17 -3.97 6.06 3.31
CA VAL A 17 -4.43 6.59 2.01
C VAL A 17 -5.14 5.48 1.23
N ALA A 18 -4.53 4.29 1.14
CA ALA A 18 -5.14 3.13 0.51
C ALA A 18 -6.47 2.73 1.18
N ASN A 19 -6.52 2.72 2.52
CA ASN A 19 -7.75 2.44 3.25
C ASN A 19 -8.88 3.38 2.87
N ARG A 20 -8.60 4.69 2.75
CA ARG A 20 -9.60 5.67 2.32
C ARG A 20 -10.10 5.38 0.90
N ALA A 21 -9.19 5.03 -0.02
CA ALA A 21 -9.57 4.65 -1.38
C ALA A 21 -10.48 3.41 -1.41
N PHE A 22 -10.26 2.46 -0.50
CA PHE A 22 -11.08 1.24 -0.37
C PHE A 22 -12.30 1.38 0.56
N GLY A 23 -12.58 2.58 1.10
CA GLY A 23 -13.66 2.77 2.07
C GLY A 23 -13.46 2.01 3.40
N LEU A 24 -12.23 1.65 3.73
CA LEU A 24 -11.89 0.92 4.96
C LEU A 24 -11.55 1.89 6.10
N GLY A 25 -12.07 1.59 7.29
CA GLY A 25 -11.57 2.21 8.52
C GLY A 25 -10.14 1.77 8.86
N ARG A 26 -9.43 2.59 9.64
CA ARG A 26 -8.02 2.33 10.03
C ARG A 26 -7.85 0.95 10.67
N SER A 27 -8.67 0.61 11.66
CA SER A 27 -8.59 -0.68 12.37
C SER A 27 -8.80 -1.87 11.44
N THR A 28 -9.82 -1.80 10.58
CA THR A 28 -10.12 -2.86 9.59
C THR A 28 -8.99 -3.04 8.60
N GLY A 29 -8.43 -1.94 8.08
CA GLY A 29 -7.28 -1.99 7.17
C GLY A 29 -6.08 -2.70 7.78
N TYR A 30 -5.63 -2.24 8.95
CA TYR A 30 -4.51 -2.86 9.67
C TYR A 30 -4.76 -4.33 10.02
N ARG A 31 -5.99 -4.69 10.41
CA ARG A 31 -6.37 -6.09 10.66
C ARG A 31 -6.24 -6.95 9.40
N ARG A 32 -6.71 -6.46 8.25
CA ARG A 32 -6.60 -7.18 6.97
C ARG A 32 -5.14 -7.34 6.55
N VAL A 33 -4.31 -6.31 6.72
CA VAL A 33 -2.86 -6.43 6.48
C VAL A 33 -2.24 -7.52 7.33
N LYS A 34 -2.49 -7.50 8.65
CA LYS A 34 -1.97 -8.54 9.56
C LYS A 34 -2.48 -9.95 9.23
N ALA A 35 -3.69 -10.04 8.68
CA ALA A 35 -4.29 -11.30 8.24
C ALA A 35 -3.89 -11.70 6.81
N GLY A 36 -3.08 -10.92 6.09
CA GLY A 36 -2.70 -11.20 4.69
C GLY A 36 -3.86 -11.09 3.69
N THR A 37 -4.94 -10.39 4.03
CA THR A 37 -6.17 -10.29 3.21
C THR A 37 -6.43 -8.87 2.70
N TYR A 38 -5.40 -8.03 2.66
CA TYR A 38 -5.50 -6.69 2.09
C TYR A 38 -5.66 -6.78 0.56
N PRO A 39 -6.50 -5.95 -0.09
CA PRO A 39 -6.82 -6.09 -1.51
C PRO A 39 -5.66 -5.77 -2.48
N CYS A 40 -4.52 -5.30 -1.97
CA CYS A 40 -3.35 -4.94 -2.76
C CYS A 40 -2.07 -5.37 -2.04
N PRO A 41 -0.93 -5.48 -2.76
CA PRO A 41 0.36 -5.78 -2.16
C PRO A 41 0.75 -4.77 -1.08
N VAL A 42 1.21 -5.29 0.05
CA VAL A 42 1.63 -4.48 1.20
C VAL A 42 3.11 -4.70 1.45
N ILE A 43 3.86 -3.60 1.48
CA ILE A 43 5.28 -3.57 1.82
C ILE A 43 5.41 -3.22 3.31
N HIS A 44 6.13 -4.07 4.04
CA HIS A 44 6.43 -3.87 5.46
C HIS A 44 7.74 -3.11 5.58
N LEU A 45 7.71 -1.95 6.21
CA LEU A 45 8.90 -1.11 6.33
C LEU A 45 9.76 -1.54 7.53
N PRO A 46 11.10 -1.48 7.41
CA PRO A 46 11.99 -1.55 8.57
C PRO A 46 11.66 -0.41 9.55
N GLY A 47 11.51 -0.72 10.84
CA GLY A 47 11.06 0.25 11.85
C GLY A 47 9.53 0.36 11.99
N GLY A 48 8.78 -0.43 11.22
CA GLY A 48 7.33 -0.52 11.30
C GLY A 48 6.58 0.36 10.30
N GLY A 49 5.28 0.11 10.19
CA GLY A 49 4.42 0.76 9.21
C GLY A 49 4.25 -0.05 7.93
N TYR A 50 3.30 0.39 7.12
CA TYR A 50 2.84 -0.31 5.92
C TYR A 50 2.72 0.66 4.76
N ARG A 51 3.24 0.24 3.61
CA ARG A 51 3.01 0.89 2.33
C ARG A 51 2.21 -0.04 1.44
N VAL A 52 1.38 0.54 0.59
CA VAL A 52 0.54 -0.20 -0.36
C VAL A 52 0.98 0.18 -1.76
N ALA A 53 1.31 -0.83 -2.57
CA ALA A 53 1.60 -0.63 -3.98
C ALA A 53 0.29 -0.68 -4.78
N SER A 54 0.13 0.25 -5.72
CA SER A 54 -1.03 0.30 -6.63
C SER A 54 -1.01 -0.79 -7.71
N ALA A 55 0.10 -1.51 -7.87
CA ALA A 55 0.27 -2.64 -8.78
C ALA A 55 1.08 -3.75 -8.08
N GLU A 56 0.96 -4.98 -8.59
CA GLU A 56 1.86 -6.07 -8.21
C GLU A 56 3.28 -5.74 -8.68
N ILE A 57 4.26 -5.86 -7.76
CA ILE A 57 5.69 -5.62 -8.00
C ILE A 57 6.35 -6.97 -8.30
#